data_AF-X8JJ35-F1
#
_entry.id   AF-X8JJ35-F1
#
_cell.length_a   1.000
_cell.length_b   1.000
_cell.length_c   1.000
_cell.angle_alpha   90.00
_cell.angle_beta   90.00
_cell.angle_gamma   90.00
#
_symmetry.space_group_name_H-M   'P 1'
#
loop_
_entity.id
_entity.type
_entity.pdbx_description
1 polymer ?
#
loop_
_entity_poly.entity_id
_entity_poly.type
_entity_poly.pdbx_seq_one_letter_code
_entity_poly.pdbx_strand_id
1 'polypeptide(L)'
;MSTSNAPPDLTASGSPATIIEFLYYAVNSILFYRGVYESEDFRAVNKYEQDLVIIRDGEVTDFLDRFFKQVEEWLGQKLIHRVILVIVSKDTGKTLERWVFNLEPHDG
;
A
#
# COMPACT_ATOMS: atom_id res chain seq x y z
N MET A 1 -26.70 -8.56 13.66
CA MET A 1 -26.19 -7.43 12.84
C MET A 1 -25.08 -7.97 11.98
N SER A 2 -25.31 -8.09 10.67
CA SER A 2 -24.33 -8.63 9.73
C SER A 2 -23.23 -7.59 9.53
N THR A 3 -22.13 -7.69 10.27
CA THR A 3 -20.92 -6.95 9.93
C THR A 3 -20.46 -7.52 8.59
N SER A 4 -20.53 -6.70 7.54
CA SER A 4 -19.89 -7.00 6.27
C SER A 4 -18.42 -7.25 6.54
N ASN A 5 -18.02 -8.52 6.62
CA ASN A 5 -16.63 -8.96 6.75
C ASN A 5 -15.89 -8.84 5.41
N ALA A 6 -16.35 -7.93 4.54
CA ALA A 6 -15.69 -7.62 3.29
C ALA A 6 -14.42 -6.82 3.62
N PRO A 7 -13.26 -7.23 3.13
CA PRO A 7 -12.05 -6.44 3.28
C PRO A 7 -12.27 -5.05 2.68
N PRO A 8 -11.66 -4.00 3.26
CA PRO A 8 -11.73 -2.65 2.71
C PRO A 8 -11.29 -2.70 1.24
N ASP A 9 -12.21 -2.27 0.36
CA ASP A 9 -12.03 -2.24 -1.08
C ASP A 9 -11.80 -0.80 -1.51
N LEU A 10 -10.54 -0.49 -1.82
CA LEU A 10 -10.07 0.84 -2.17
C LEU A 10 -9.82 0.88 -3.67
N THR A 11 -10.41 1.85 -4.36
CA THR A 11 -10.17 2.05 -5.80
C THR A 11 -9.26 3.25 -6.00
N ALA A 12 -8.13 3.03 -6.66
CA ALA A 12 -7.19 4.07 -7.06
C ALA A 12 -7.33 4.29 -8.58
N SER A 13 -7.80 5.47 -8.97
CA SER A 13 -7.92 5.88 -10.37
C SER A 13 -7.00 7.07 -10.64
N GLY A 14 -6.44 7.13 -11.86
CA GLY A 14 -5.53 8.21 -12.24
C GLY A 14 -4.46 7.75 -13.22
N SER A 15 -3.44 8.60 -13.41
CA SER A 15 -2.22 8.20 -14.11
C SER A 15 -1.49 7.09 -13.35
N PRO A 16 -0.68 6.24 -14.02
CA PRO A 16 0.15 5.24 -13.33
C PRO A 16 0.98 5.82 -12.18
N ALA A 17 1.60 6.99 -12.38
CA ALA A 17 2.38 7.67 -11.35
C ALA A 17 1.54 8.07 -10.13
N THR A 18 0.32 8.60 -10.35
CA THR A 18 -0.60 8.98 -9.27
C THR A 18 -1.08 7.77 -8.48
N ILE A 19 -1.41 6.66 -9.16
CA ILE A 19 -1.81 5.42 -8.51
C ILE A 19 -0.68 4.86 -7.64
N ILE A 20 0.55 4.88 -8.15
CA ILE A 20 1.74 4.41 -7.44
C ILE A 20 2.03 5.27 -6.22
N GLU A 21 1.95 6.59 -6.35
CA GLU A 21 2.11 7.52 -5.24
C GLU A 21 1.08 7.26 -4.14
N PHE A 22 -0.19 7.07 -4.51
CA PHE A 22 -1.24 6.70 -3.56
C PHE A 22 -0.92 5.37 -2.85
N LEU A 23 -0.58 4.32 -3.61
CA LEU A 23 -0.25 3.01 -3.06
C LEU A 23 0.96 3.09 -2.11
N TYR A 24 1.97 3.88 -2.45
CA TYR A 24 3.17 4.07 -1.64
C TYR A 24 2.81 4.59 -0.24
N TYR A 25 2.04 5.67 -0.15
CA TYR A 25 1.65 6.22 1.15
C TYR A 25 0.63 5.34 1.88
N ALA A 26 -0.28 4.68 1.16
CA ALA A 26 -1.26 3.77 1.75
C ALA A 26 -0.57 2.57 2.41
N VAL A 27 0.37 1.92 1.72
CA VAL A 27 1.13 0.78 2.25
C VAL A 27 1.95 1.20 3.46
N ASN A 28 2.72 2.29 3.37
CA ASN A 28 3.50 2.79 4.51
C ASN A 28 2.61 3.10 5.73
N SER A 29 1.44 3.72 5.49
CA SER A 29 0.49 4.04 6.56
C SER A 29 -0.10 2.78 7.19
N ILE A 30 -0.45 1.75 6.41
CA ILE A 30 -0.96 0.48 6.94
C ILE A 30 0.11 -0.21 7.79
N LEU A 31 1.37 -0.24 7.31
CA LEU A 31 2.48 -0.83 8.05
C LEU A 31 2.67 -0.16 9.42
N PHE A 32 2.55 1.17 9.47
CA PHE A 32 2.63 1.95 10.71
C PHE A 32 1.44 1.72 11.64
N TYR A 33 0.21 2.00 11.18
CA TYR A 33 -0.98 1.98 12.03
C TYR A 33 -1.38 0.56 12.50
N ARG A 34 -0.94 -0.49 11.79
CA ARG A 34 -1.14 -1.87 12.22
C ARG A 34 0.03 -2.42 13.04
N GLY A 35 1.07 -1.62 13.29
CA GLY A 35 2.23 -2.03 14.08
C GLY A 35 2.98 -3.22 13.47
N VAL A 36 3.07 -3.27 12.14
CA VAL A 36 3.83 -4.32 11.45
C VAL A 36 5.34 -4.10 11.65
N TYR A 37 5.74 -2.83 11.71
CA TYR A 37 7.07 -2.36 12.10
C TYR A 37 6.93 -1.40 13.28
N GLU A 38 8.02 -1.21 14.04
CA GLU A 38 8.01 -0.34 15.20
C GLU A 38 7.84 1.12 14.77
N SER A 39 7.19 1.94 15.58
CA SER A 39 6.93 3.36 15.21
C SER A 39 8.22 4.15 14.98
N GLU A 40 9.32 3.75 15.64
CA GLU A 40 10.63 4.36 15.45
C GLU A 40 11.25 4.04 14.09
N ASP A 41 10.76 3.04 13.36
CA ASP A 41 11.23 2.73 12.00
C ASP A 41 10.59 3.64 10.94
N PHE A 42 9.80 4.62 11.36
CA PHE A 42 9.13 5.56 10.45
C PHE A 42 9.62 7.00 10.67
N ARG A 43 9.48 7.80 9.63
CA ARG A 43 9.62 9.25 9.67
C ARG A 43 8.35 9.92 9.16
N ALA A 44 8.02 11.06 9.76
CA ALA A 44 6.96 11.92 9.27
C ALA A 44 7.41 12.66 7.99
N VAL A 45 6.51 12.77 7.02
CA VAL A 45 6.67 13.58 5.82
C VAL A 45 5.39 14.38 5.60
N ASN A 46 5.54 15.65 5.24
CA ASN A 46 4.40 16.49 4.94
C ASN A 46 4.08 16.41 3.44
N LYS A 47 2.87 15.97 3.11
CA LYS A 47 2.39 15.93 1.72
C LYS A 47 0.88 16.09 1.68
N TYR A 48 0.38 16.80 0.66
CA TYR A 48 -1.03 17.19 0.57
C TYR A 48 -1.54 17.88 1.83
N GLU A 49 -0.68 18.66 2.48
CA GLU A 49 -0.96 19.34 3.76
C GLU A 49 -1.29 18.36 4.91
N GLN A 50 -0.94 17.08 4.75
CA GLN A 50 -1.12 16.03 5.75
C GLN A 50 0.24 15.50 6.20
N ASP A 51 0.34 15.20 7.49
CA ASP A 51 1.48 14.49 8.05
C ASP A 51 1.29 13.00 7.79
N LEU A 52 2.07 12.48 6.85
CA LEU A 52 2.12 11.07 6.49
C LEU A 52 3.36 10.44 7.10
N VAL A 53 3.39 9.11 7.14
CA VAL A 53 4.51 8.33 7.64
C VAL A 53 5.09 7.47 6.54
N ILE A 54 6.42 7.36 6.51
CA ILE A 54 7.14 6.48 5.61
C ILE A 54 8.22 5.72 6.39
N ILE A 55 8.43 4.46 6.04
CA ILE A 55 9.45 3.64 6.66
C ILE A 55 10.85 4.17 6.30
N ARG A 56 11.82 4.04 7.22
CA ARG A 56 13.21 4.48 7.05
C ARG A 56 14.22 3.32 7.09
N ASP A 57 13.75 2.10 7.37
CA ASP A 57 14.56 0.90 7.24
C ASP A 57 14.97 0.71 5.76
N GLY A 58 16.28 0.56 5.53
CA GLY A 58 16.83 0.52 4.17
C GLY A 58 16.40 -0.71 3.38
N GLU A 59 16.37 -1.87 4.02
CA GLU A 59 16.01 -3.13 3.33
C GLU A 59 14.53 -3.14 2.93
N VAL A 60 13.65 -2.66 3.81
CA VAL A 60 12.21 -2.57 3.53
C VAL A 60 11.92 -1.47 2.50
N THR A 61 12.59 -0.32 2.60
CA THR A 61 12.47 0.76 1.61
C THR A 61 12.86 0.25 0.22
N ASP A 62 14.01 -0.41 0.10
CA ASP A 62 14.49 -0.97 -1.15
C ASP A 62 13.53 -2.03 -1.73
N PHE A 63 12.92 -2.84 -0.87
CA PHE A 63 11.90 -3.80 -1.29
C PHE A 63 10.66 -3.10 -1.84
N LEU A 64 10.13 -2.10 -1.12
CA LEU A 64 8.96 -1.34 -1.54
C LEU A 64 9.22 -0.59 -2.85
N ASP A 65 10.39 0.03 -3.00
CA ASP A 65 10.75 0.77 -4.21
C ASP A 65 10.81 -0.14 -5.44
N ARG A 66 11.42 -1.33 -5.32
CA ARG A 66 11.40 -2.34 -6.39
C ARG A 66 9.99 -2.81 -6.72
N PHE A 67 9.18 -3.05 -5.69
CA PHE A 67 7.79 -3.46 -5.87
C PHE A 67 6.98 -2.40 -6.63
N PHE A 68 7.02 -1.14 -6.17
CA PHE A 68 6.25 -0.06 -6.79
C PHE A 68 6.69 0.24 -8.22
N LYS A 69 8.01 0.23 -8.48
CA LYS A 69 8.52 0.34 -9.85
C LYS A 69 7.94 -0.73 -10.77
N GLN A 70 7.89 -1.99 -10.31
CA GLN A 70 7.33 -3.07 -11.11
C GLN A 70 5.83 -2.90 -11.35
N VAL A 71 5.08 -2.47 -10.33
CA VAL A 71 3.64 -2.19 -10.45
C VAL A 71 3.40 -1.05 -11.44
N GLU A 72 4.24 -0.01 -11.44
CA GLU A 72 4.13 1.12 -12.36
C GLU A 72 4.31 0.69 -13.83
N GLU A 73 5.34 -0.11 -14.09
CA GLU A 73 5.59 -0.69 -15.41
C GLU A 73 4.40 -1.54 -15.89
N TRP A 74 3.83 -2.36 -15.00
CA TRP A 74 2.65 -3.17 -15.33
C TRP A 74 1.38 -2.34 -15.51
N LEU A 75 1.20 -1.25 -14.77
CA LEU A 75 0.08 -0.33 -14.96
C LEU A 75 0.14 0.33 -16.33
N GLY A 76 1.33 0.82 -16.73
CA GLY A 76 1.53 1.41 -18.05
C GLY A 76 1.26 0.42 -19.21
N GLN A 77 1.53 -0.86 -18.98
CA GLN A 77 1.25 -1.93 -19.95
C GLN A 77 -0.17 -2.54 -19.82
N LYS A 78 -0.99 -2.05 -18.87
CA LYS A 78 -2.34 -2.57 -18.56
C LYS A 78 -2.34 -4.07 -18.19
N LEU A 79 -1.25 -4.54 -17.55
CA LEU A 79 -1.07 -5.93 -17.14
C LEU A 79 -1.51 -6.20 -15.69
N ILE A 80 -1.74 -5.15 -14.90
CA ILE A 80 -2.19 -5.26 -13.50
C ILE A 80 -3.43 -4.38 -13.29
N HIS A 81 -4.40 -4.90 -12.54
CA HIS A 81 -5.65 -4.22 -12.21
C HIS A 81 -5.97 -4.27 -10.71
N ARG A 82 -5.14 -4.94 -9.91
CA ARG A 82 -5.35 -5.10 -8.47
C ARG A 82 -4.04 -5.37 -7.72
N VAL A 83 -3.86 -4.73 -6.58
CA VAL A 83 -2.84 -5.03 -5.58
C VAL A 83 -3.52 -5.44 -4.27
N ILE A 84 -2.99 -6.44 -3.58
CA ILE A 84 -3.53 -6.91 -2.29
C ILE A 84 -2.41 -6.95 -1.26
N LEU A 85 -2.58 -6.21 -0.17
CA LEU A 85 -1.70 -6.28 1.00
C LEU A 85 -2.34 -7.20 2.05
N VAL A 86 -1.61 -8.24 2.46
CA VAL A 86 -2.10 -9.24 3.42
C VAL A 86 -1.25 -9.18 4.69
N ILE A 87 -1.89 -9.03 5.85
CA ILE A 87 -1.23 -9.13 7.15
C ILE A 87 -1.51 -10.52 7.70
N VAL A 88 -0.44 -11.25 8.05
CA VAL A 88 -0.49 -12.63 8.53
C VAL A 88 0.11 -12.69 9.93
N SER A 89 -0.55 -13.40 10.84
CA SER A 89 -0.02 -13.68 12.18
C SER A 89 1.24 -14.54 12.06
N LYS A 90 2.35 -14.05 12.62
CA LYS A 90 3.62 -14.80 12.65
C LYS A 90 3.51 -16.10 13.44
N ASP A 91 2.73 -16.10 14.53
CA ASP A 91 2.59 -17.26 15.42
C ASP A 91 1.67 -18.35 14.84
N THR A 92 0.59 -17.94 14.18
CA THR A 92 -0.47 -18.87 13.74
C THR A 92 -0.51 -19.11 12.24
N GLY A 93 0.17 -18.29 11.44
CA GLY A 93 0.11 -18.31 9.97
C GLY A 93 -1.26 -17.89 9.39
N LYS A 94 -2.20 -17.46 10.24
CA LYS A 94 -3.55 -17.06 9.79
C LYS A 94 -3.53 -15.63 9.26
N THR A 95 -4.26 -15.42 8.17
CA THR A 95 -4.57 -14.06 7.67
C THR A 95 -5.36 -13.31 8.73
N LEU A 96 -4.81 -12.16 9.16
CA LEU A 96 -5.46 -11.23 10.07
C LEU A 96 -6.25 -10.19 9.27
N GLU A 97 -5.62 -9.63 8.23
CA GLU A 97 -6.21 -8.58 7.41
C GLU A 97 -5.85 -8.76 5.94
N ARG A 98 -6.74 -8.27 5.08
CA ARG A 98 -6.55 -8.20 3.63
C ARG A 98 -7.02 -6.83 3.15
N TRP A 99 -6.13 -6.05 2.57
CA TRP A 99 -6.42 -4.74 1.98
C TRP A 99 -6.41 -4.89 0.48
N VAL A 100 -7.53 -4.58 -0.17
CA VAL A 100 -7.69 -4.73 -1.62
C VAL A 100 -7.64 -3.35 -2.26
N PHE A 101 -6.70 -3.18 -3.21
CA PHE A 101 -6.56 -1.98 -4.01
C PHE A 101 -6.89 -2.31 -5.47
N ASN A 102 -8.06 -1.90 -5.96
CA ASN A 102 -8.37 -1.96 -7.38
C ASN A 102 -7.69 -0.78 -8.08
N LEU A 103 -7.08 -1.04 -9.24
CA LEU A 103 -6.30 -0.05 -9.98
C LEU A 103 -7.00 0.25 -11.31
N GLU A 104 -7.33 1.51 -11.52
CA GLU A 104 -8.01 2.01 -12.71
C GLU A 104 -7.16 3.07 -13.41
N PRO A 105 -6.09 2.64 -14.12
CA PRO A 105 -5.23 3.57 -14.84
C PRO A 105 -5.98 4.16 -16.04
N HIS A 106 -5.93 5.48 -16.17
CA HIS A 106 -6.32 6.18 -17.39
C HIS A 106 -5.22 7.14 -17.81
N ASP A 107 -5.14 7.38 -19.12
CA ASP A 107 -4.31 8.47 -19.64
C ASP A 107 -4.98 9.79 -19.20
N GLY A 108 -4.19 10.71 -18.66
CA GLY A 108 -4.66 12.02 -18.21
C GLY A 108 -5.14 12.90 -19.37
#